data_AF-V9F3S8-F1
#
_entry.id   AF-V9F3S8-F1
#
_cell.length_a   1.000
_cell.length_b   1.000
_cell.length_c   1.000
_cell.angle_alpha   90.00
_cell.angle_beta   90.00
_cell.angle_gamma   90.00
#
_symmetry.space_group_name_H-M   'P 1'
#
loop_
_entity.id
_entity.type
_entity.pdbx_description
1 polymer ?
#
loop_
_entity_poly.entity_id
_entity_poly.type
_entity_poly.pdbx_seq_one_letter_code
_entity_poly.pdbx_strand_id
1 'polypeptide(L)'
;MATSSSPAAKKKVLWDRNGVNGGPSSMKILLDWLTTEGNFTKWKGGDRASGVTDDTSIRSGLVKRCPYYYELSPAMNDRQSTRPSQTTDDLDEITKSKGKNKWPISIAESTSNKRQQGDSLSALTRLREKSQHARDQANAKLLELEEKRLQLEEKRLQLEEKRESREENQAKAQLELISAQTRSVEIGNTTQLLLQKKCI
;
A
#
# COMPACT_ATOMS: atom_id res chain seq x y z
N MET A 1 24.06 -42.47 -21.66
CA MET A 1 22.68 -42.17 -22.07
C MET A 1 21.90 -41.80 -20.81
N ALA A 2 21.56 -40.53 -20.60
CA ALA A 2 20.82 -40.07 -19.43
C ALA A 2 19.34 -39.92 -19.78
N THR A 3 18.47 -40.72 -19.17
CA THR A 3 17.01 -40.62 -19.31
C THR A 3 16.51 -39.49 -18.40
N SER A 4 16.17 -38.34 -18.98
CA SER A 4 15.51 -37.25 -18.27
C SER A 4 14.04 -37.59 -18.02
N SER A 5 13.68 -37.91 -16.78
CA SER A 5 12.28 -38.01 -16.38
C SER A 5 11.65 -36.62 -16.33
N SER A 6 10.74 -36.34 -17.27
CA SER A 6 9.95 -35.09 -17.28
C SER A 6 9.11 -34.96 -15.99
N PRO A 7 9.08 -33.80 -15.32
CA PRO A 7 8.34 -33.63 -14.08
C PRO A 7 6.84 -33.73 -14.34
N ALA A 8 6.17 -34.64 -13.62
CA ALA A 8 4.73 -34.85 -13.72
C ALA A 8 3.96 -33.54 -13.49
N ALA A 9 3.15 -33.14 -14.48
CA ALA A 9 2.31 -31.95 -14.39
C ALA A 9 1.39 -32.06 -13.17
N LYS A 10 1.50 -31.09 -12.24
CA LYS A 10 0.64 -31.02 -11.05
C LYS A 10 -0.80 -30.83 -11.51
N LYS A 11 -1.68 -31.80 -11.20
CA LYS A 11 -3.10 -31.71 -11.52
C LYS A 11 -3.69 -30.48 -10.83
N LYS A 12 -4.33 -29.59 -11.59
CA LYS A 12 -5.06 -28.44 -11.02
C LYS A 12 -6.18 -28.98 -10.13
N VAL A 13 -6.15 -28.64 -8.85
CA VAL A 13 -7.20 -29.02 -7.90
C VAL A 13 -8.45 -28.19 -8.20
N LEU A 14 -9.55 -28.85 -8.56
CA LEU A 14 -10.84 -28.22 -8.82
C LEU A 14 -11.67 -28.23 -7.53
N TRP A 15 -11.57 -27.14 -6.76
CA TRP A 15 -12.21 -26.95 -5.45
C TRP A 15 -13.75 -27.02 -5.49
N ASP A 16 -14.35 -26.81 -6.66
CA ASP A 16 -15.79 -26.89 -6.87
C ASP A 16 -16.30 -28.32 -7.05
N ARG A 17 -15.41 -29.28 -7.37
CA ARG A 17 -15.78 -30.65 -7.78
C ARG A 17 -15.04 -31.74 -7.01
N ASN A 18 -14.36 -31.37 -5.93
CA ASN A 18 -13.60 -32.30 -5.09
C ASN A 18 -14.43 -32.92 -3.95
N GLY A 19 -15.77 -32.83 -4.03
CA GLY A 19 -16.66 -33.51 -3.09
C GLY A 19 -16.51 -35.02 -3.18
N VAL A 20 -16.41 -35.70 -2.03
CA VAL A 20 -16.25 -37.15 -1.94
C VAL A 20 -17.61 -37.80 -1.65
N ASN A 21 -17.94 -38.91 -2.31
CA ASN A 21 -19.17 -39.69 -2.09
C ASN A 21 -20.48 -38.88 -2.17
N GLY A 22 -20.56 -37.93 -3.11
CA GLY A 22 -21.72 -37.04 -3.25
C GLY A 22 -21.81 -35.97 -2.16
N GLY A 23 -20.81 -35.87 -1.28
CA GLY A 23 -20.68 -34.81 -0.29
C GLY A 23 -20.38 -33.43 -0.91
N PRO A 24 -20.54 -32.35 -0.13
CA PRO A 24 -20.29 -30.99 -0.61
C PRO A 24 -18.82 -30.82 -1.01
N SER A 25 -18.58 -30.05 -2.07
CA SER A 25 -17.23 -29.66 -2.47
C SER A 25 -16.60 -28.75 -1.42
N SER A 26 -15.27 -28.67 -1.39
CA SER A 26 -14.56 -27.76 -0.49
C SER A 26 -14.97 -26.30 -0.69
N MET A 27 -15.26 -25.89 -1.93
CA MET A 27 -15.81 -24.55 -2.18
C MET A 27 -17.18 -24.37 -1.54
N LYS A 28 -18.08 -25.36 -1.65
CA LYS A 28 -19.41 -25.31 -1.03
C LYS A 28 -19.34 -25.23 0.50
N ILE A 29 -18.44 -26.00 1.11
CA ILE A 29 -18.20 -25.96 2.57
C ILE A 29 -17.70 -24.58 3.00
N LEU A 30 -16.76 -23.99 2.26
CA LEU A 30 -16.23 -22.66 2.57
C LEU A 30 -17.31 -21.59 2.47
N LEU A 31 -18.12 -21.63 1.40
CA LEU A 31 -19.20 -20.67 1.21
C LEU A 31 -20.25 -20.79 2.31
N ASP A 32 -20.68 -22.00 2.65
CA ASP A 32 -21.63 -22.26 3.73
C ASP A 32 -21.14 -21.71 5.08
N TRP A 33 -19.87 -21.97 5.40
CA TRP A 33 -19.24 -21.43 6.61
C TRP A 33 -19.17 -19.91 6.61
N LEU A 34 -18.82 -19.28 5.47
CA LEU A 34 -18.74 -17.82 5.36
C LEU A 34 -20.12 -17.15 5.43
N THR A 35 -21.15 -17.77 4.86
CA THR A 35 -22.53 -17.26 4.87
C THR A 35 -23.25 -17.46 6.20
N THR A 36 -22.71 -18.32 7.07
CA THR A 36 -23.18 -18.45 8.44
C THR A 36 -22.96 -17.12 9.19
N GLU A 37 -23.97 -16.72 9.96
CA GLU A 37 -23.98 -15.42 10.65
C GLU A 37 -22.72 -15.18 11.48
N GLY A 38 -22.13 -14.00 11.34
CA GLY A 38 -20.94 -13.58 12.08
C GLY A 38 -19.60 -14.18 11.60
N ASN A 39 -19.58 -15.27 10.84
CA ASN A 39 -18.33 -15.90 10.40
C ASN A 39 -17.57 -15.06 9.38
N PHE A 40 -18.25 -14.50 8.38
CA PHE A 40 -17.63 -13.54 7.46
C PHE A 40 -17.04 -12.34 8.22
N THR A 41 -17.77 -11.82 9.21
CA THR A 41 -17.29 -10.73 10.07
C THR A 41 -16.05 -11.13 10.86
N LYS A 42 -15.98 -12.36 11.40
CA LYS A 42 -14.78 -12.86 12.08
C LYS A 42 -13.60 -13.06 11.12
N TRP A 43 -13.85 -13.61 9.93
CA TRP A 43 -12.82 -13.86 8.92
C TRP A 43 -12.25 -12.57 8.34
N LYS A 44 -13.08 -11.55 8.12
CA LYS A 44 -12.66 -10.23 7.64
C LYS A 44 -11.98 -9.36 8.72
N GLY A 45 -11.85 -9.84 9.96
CA GLY A 45 -11.18 -9.14 11.07
C GLY A 45 -12.08 -8.41 12.07
N GLY A 46 -13.41 -8.54 11.98
CA GLY A 46 -14.40 -7.96 12.91
C GLY A 46 -14.44 -6.43 12.98
N ASP A 47 -15.37 -5.87 13.78
CA ASP A 47 -15.32 -4.45 14.21
C ASP A 47 -14.06 -4.12 15.03
N ARG A 48 -13.35 -5.16 15.46
CA ARG A 48 -11.98 -5.10 15.98
C ARG A 48 -10.98 -5.22 14.84
N ALA A 49 -11.10 -4.32 13.85
CA ALA A 49 -10.04 -4.03 12.91
C ALA A 49 -8.82 -3.42 13.64
N SER A 50 -8.22 -4.16 14.57
CA SER A 50 -6.79 -4.42 14.54
C SER A 50 -6.60 -5.65 13.65
N GLY A 51 -7.01 -5.54 12.39
CA GLY A 51 -6.12 -6.06 11.36
C GLY A 51 -4.78 -5.41 11.67
N VAL A 52 -3.72 -6.19 11.81
CA VAL A 52 -2.44 -5.62 12.18
C VAL A 52 -2.00 -4.70 11.03
N THR A 53 -2.38 -3.44 11.12
CA THR A 53 -2.14 -2.36 10.16
C THR A 53 -0.89 -1.60 10.53
N ASP A 54 -0.53 -1.62 11.81
CA ASP A 54 0.75 -1.12 12.29
C ASP A 54 1.82 -2.19 12.05
N ASP A 55 2.76 -1.86 11.18
CA ASP A 55 3.95 -2.64 10.88
C ASP A 55 4.66 -3.07 12.17
N THR A 56 4.65 -2.22 13.22
CA THR A 56 5.21 -2.54 14.54
C THR A 56 4.56 -3.76 15.19
N SER A 57 3.24 -3.89 15.07
CA SER A 57 2.50 -5.02 15.66
C SER A 57 2.72 -6.31 14.85
N ILE A 58 2.89 -6.23 13.52
CA ILE A 58 3.27 -7.39 12.68
C ILE A 58 4.66 -7.86 13.11
N ARG A 59 5.62 -6.93 13.19
CA ARG A 59 7.00 -7.22 13.60
C ARG A 59 7.04 -7.87 14.99
N SER A 60 6.26 -7.35 15.93
CA SER A 60 6.18 -7.91 17.29
C SER A 60 5.60 -9.34 17.32
N GLY A 61 4.58 -9.62 16.51
CA GLY A 61 4.00 -10.96 16.39
C GLY A 61 4.96 -11.94 15.72
N LEU A 62 5.76 -11.45 14.78
CA LEU A 62 6.75 -12.23 14.07
C LEU A 62 7.90 -12.65 14.97
N VAL A 63 8.48 -11.72 15.74
CA VAL A 63 9.56 -12.00 16.70
C VAL A 63 9.12 -13.03 17.76
N LYS A 64 7.87 -12.95 18.24
CA LYS A 64 7.34 -13.94 19.21
C LYS A 64 7.27 -15.36 18.66
N ARG A 65 7.00 -15.53 17.37
CA ARG A 65 6.86 -16.84 16.72
C ARG A 65 8.18 -17.34 16.14
N CYS A 66 9.01 -16.43 15.67
CA CYS A 66 10.30 -16.70 15.06
C CYS A 66 11.30 -15.61 15.49
N PRO A 67 12.03 -15.82 16.60
CA PRO A 67 12.98 -14.83 17.12
C PRO A 67 14.07 -14.44 16.11
N TYR A 68 14.49 -15.39 15.27
CA TYR A 68 15.56 -15.21 14.29
C TYR A 68 15.07 -14.79 12.89
N TYR A 69 13.80 -14.37 12.75
CA TYR A 69 13.22 -14.05 11.45
C TYR A 69 14.07 -13.06 10.63
N TYR A 70 14.55 -11.99 11.26
CA TYR A 70 15.31 -10.94 10.57
C TYR A 70 16.71 -11.41 10.17
N GLU A 71 17.32 -12.29 10.96
CA GLU A 71 18.61 -12.90 10.66
C GLU A 71 18.51 -13.90 9.49
N LEU A 72 17.38 -14.61 9.42
CA LEU A 72 17.07 -15.54 8.33
C LEU A 72 16.52 -14.84 7.08
N SER A 73 16.09 -13.59 7.20
CA SER A 73 15.42 -12.86 6.11
C SER A 73 16.26 -12.75 4.82
N PRO A 74 17.60 -12.57 4.84
CA PRO A 74 18.41 -12.57 3.62
C PRO A 74 18.33 -13.92 2.90
N ALA A 75 18.48 -15.03 3.63
CA ALA A 75 18.40 -16.38 3.06
C ALA A 75 16.98 -16.77 2.62
N MET A 76 15.94 -16.27 3.31
CA MET A 76 14.54 -16.50 2.94
C MET A 76 14.10 -15.67 1.73
N ASN A 77 14.65 -14.46 1.57
CA ASN A 77 14.35 -13.57 0.46
C ASN A 77 15.03 -14.00 -0.85
N ASP A 78 16.14 -14.74 -0.79
CA ASP A 78 16.79 -15.33 -1.96
C ASP A 78 16.01 -16.48 -2.60
N ARG A 79 14.91 -16.92 -1.97
CA ARG A 79 14.01 -17.89 -2.57
C ARG A 79 13.24 -17.23 -3.70
N GLN A 80 13.70 -17.47 -4.94
CA GLN A 80 12.95 -17.18 -6.15
C GLN A 80 11.48 -17.56 -5.93
N SER A 81 10.62 -16.54 -5.99
CA SER A 81 9.21 -16.65 -5.68
C SER A 81 8.62 -17.89 -6.35
N THR A 82 8.10 -18.83 -5.57
CA THR A 82 7.26 -19.93 -6.09
C THR A 82 5.87 -19.43 -6.51
N ARG A 83 5.64 -18.11 -6.54
CA ARG A 83 4.48 -17.57 -7.25
C ARG A 83 4.66 -17.91 -8.73
N PRO A 84 3.75 -18.67 -9.36
CA PRO A 84 3.75 -18.75 -10.80
C PRO A 84 3.53 -17.33 -11.33
N SER A 85 4.57 -16.73 -11.90
CA SER A 85 4.43 -15.55 -12.76
C SER A 85 3.77 -15.99 -14.07
N GLN A 86 2.47 -16.28 -14.03
CA GLN A 86 1.62 -16.29 -15.22
C GLN A 86 0.19 -15.95 -14.81
N THR A 87 -0.11 -14.66 -14.84
CA THR A 87 -1.46 -14.19 -15.14
C THR A 87 -1.35 -13.24 -16.32
N THR A 88 -2.14 -13.54 -17.35
CA THR A 88 -2.49 -12.71 -18.51
C THR A 88 -1.34 -12.31 -19.42
N ASP A 89 -1.07 -13.13 -20.44
CA ASP A 89 -0.71 -12.74 -21.82
C ASP A 89 0.11 -13.84 -22.50
N ASP A 90 -0.56 -14.93 -22.90
CA ASP A 90 -0.07 -15.90 -23.90
C ASP A 90 -1.27 -16.72 -24.40
N LEU A 91 -2.23 -16.05 -25.04
CA LEU A 91 -3.28 -16.69 -25.83
C LEU A 91 -3.22 -16.17 -27.25
N ASP A 92 -2.13 -16.41 -27.95
CA ASP A 92 -2.06 -16.21 -29.41
C ASP A 92 -1.15 -17.24 -30.08
N GLU A 93 -1.27 -18.54 -29.73
CA GLU A 93 -0.72 -19.59 -30.60
C GLU A 93 -1.39 -20.96 -30.46
N ILE A 94 -2.72 -21.02 -30.65
CA ILE A 94 -3.37 -22.29 -31.03
C ILE A 94 -4.34 -22.03 -32.18
N THR A 95 -3.80 -21.58 -33.31
CA THR A 95 -4.33 -22.09 -34.58
C THR A 95 -3.57 -23.37 -34.89
N LYS A 96 -4.29 -24.43 -35.27
CA LYS A 96 -3.76 -25.70 -35.80
C LYS A 96 -3.40 -26.81 -34.78
N SER A 97 -4.40 -27.36 -34.10
CA SER A 97 -4.43 -28.82 -33.92
C SER A 97 -5.85 -29.38 -33.97
N LYS A 98 -6.02 -30.35 -34.87
CA LYS A 98 -7.26 -31.04 -35.21
C LYS A 98 -7.39 -32.21 -34.24
N GLY A 99 -8.22 -32.06 -33.20
CA GLY A 99 -8.50 -33.11 -32.21
C GLY A 99 -9.99 -33.18 -31.91
N LYS A 100 -10.64 -34.26 -32.33
CA LYS A 100 -12.08 -34.51 -32.18
C LYS A 100 -12.40 -34.94 -30.75
N ASN A 101 -12.83 -34.02 -29.89
CA ASN A 101 -13.39 -34.39 -28.58
C ASN A 101 -14.72 -33.67 -28.37
N LYS A 102 -15.79 -34.29 -28.88
CA LYS A 102 -17.17 -33.86 -28.66
C LYS A 102 -17.52 -34.05 -27.18
N TRP A 103 -17.85 -32.97 -26.48
CA TRP A 103 -18.57 -33.03 -25.22
C TRP A 103 -20.06 -33.24 -25.53
N PRO A 104 -20.76 -34.24 -24.97
CA PRO A 104 -22.21 -34.27 -25.02
C PRO A 104 -22.73 -33.50 -23.80
N ILE A 105 -23.04 -32.22 -23.99
CA ILE A 105 -23.99 -31.52 -23.12
C ILE A 105 -25.31 -31.59 -23.86
N SER A 106 -26.17 -32.52 -23.45
CA SER A 106 -27.59 -32.49 -23.81
C SER A 106 -28.20 -31.27 -23.10
N ILE A 107 -28.27 -30.16 -23.83
CA ILE A 107 -29.29 -29.14 -23.61
C ILE A 107 -30.06 -29.13 -24.92
N ALA A 108 -31.35 -29.45 -24.83
CA ALA A 108 -32.26 -29.40 -25.95
C ALA A 108 -32.09 -28.07 -26.71
N GLU A 109 -31.81 -28.20 -27.99
CA GLU A 109 -31.61 -27.12 -28.93
C GLU A 109 -32.93 -26.36 -29.09
N SER A 110 -33.05 -25.24 -28.38
CA SER A 110 -33.97 -24.18 -28.74
C SER A 110 -33.17 -23.14 -29.52
N THR A 111 -33.36 -23.20 -30.84
CA THR A 111 -32.89 -22.24 -31.82
C THR A 111 -33.22 -20.80 -31.40
N SER A 112 -32.22 -19.95 -31.13
CA SER A 112 -32.16 -18.53 -31.53
C SER A 112 -30.94 -17.79 -30.92
N ASN A 113 -30.33 -16.91 -31.72
CA ASN A 113 -29.52 -15.74 -31.35
C ASN A 113 -28.02 -15.87 -30.96
N LYS A 114 -27.17 -16.02 -31.99
CA LYS A 114 -25.72 -15.71 -31.94
C LYS A 114 -25.39 -14.23 -31.67
N ARG A 115 -26.39 -13.32 -31.70
CA ARG A 115 -26.23 -11.88 -31.45
C ARG A 115 -26.15 -11.51 -29.96
N GLN A 116 -26.78 -12.29 -29.07
CA GLN A 116 -26.85 -11.95 -27.64
C GLN A 116 -25.56 -12.21 -26.85
N GLN A 117 -24.65 -13.04 -27.36
CA GLN A 117 -23.39 -13.34 -26.67
C GLN A 117 -22.36 -12.19 -26.79
N GLY A 118 -22.39 -11.44 -27.90
CA GLY A 118 -21.57 -10.23 -28.09
C GLY A 118 -22.03 -9.04 -27.23
N ASP A 119 -23.33 -8.93 -26.99
CA ASP A 119 -23.91 -7.92 -26.10
C ASP A 119 -23.50 -8.14 -24.63
N SER A 120 -23.36 -9.40 -24.21
CA SER A 120 -22.91 -9.74 -22.85
C SER A 120 -21.43 -9.41 -22.60
N LEU A 121 -20.54 -9.70 -23.56
CA LEU A 121 -19.11 -9.34 -23.45
C LEU A 121 -18.88 -7.83 -23.50
N SER A 122 -19.58 -7.11 -24.38
CA SER A 122 -19.48 -5.65 -24.45
C SER A 122 -20.01 -4.96 -23.19
N ALA A 123 -21.07 -5.51 -22.56
CA ALA A 123 -21.56 -5.02 -21.27
C ALA A 123 -20.54 -5.20 -20.13
N LEU A 124 -19.84 -6.35 -20.09
CA LEU A 124 -18.78 -6.60 -19.12
C LEU A 124 -17.57 -5.68 -19.31
N THR A 125 -17.16 -5.43 -20.55
CA THR A 125 -16.09 -4.49 -20.87
C THR A 125 -16.44 -3.08 -20.40
N ARG A 126 -17.65 -2.60 -20.71
CA ARG A 126 -18.15 -1.29 -20.25
C ARG A 126 -18.19 -1.19 -18.72
N LEU A 127 -18.57 -2.26 -18.03
CA LEU A 127 -18.59 -2.27 -16.56
C LEU A 127 -17.18 -2.19 -15.98
N ARG A 128 -16.22 -2.91 -16.58
CA ARG A 128 -14.80 -2.84 -16.21
C ARG A 128 -14.23 -1.45 -16.44
N GLU A 129 -14.51 -0.85 -17.60
CA GLU A 129 -14.07 0.52 -17.93
C GLU A 129 -14.63 1.55 -16.96
N LYS A 130 -15.93 1.49 -16.62
CA LYS A 130 -16.55 2.36 -15.61
C LYS A 130 -15.89 2.19 -14.24
N SER A 131 -15.63 0.95 -13.84
CA SER A 131 -14.95 0.65 -12.59
C SER A 131 -13.52 1.20 -12.57
N GLN A 132 -12.81 1.10 -13.70
CA GLN A 132 -11.46 1.63 -13.84
C GLN A 132 -11.45 3.15 -13.82
N HIS A 133 -12.33 3.79 -14.59
CA HIS A 133 -12.48 5.23 -14.62
C HIS A 133 -12.83 5.81 -13.24
N ALA A 134 -13.68 5.13 -12.47
CA ALA A 134 -13.99 5.54 -11.10
C ALA A 134 -12.75 5.48 -10.18
N ARG A 135 -11.89 4.46 -10.33
CA ARG A 135 -10.60 4.38 -9.61
C ARG A 135 -9.67 5.51 -10.03
N ASP A 136 -9.53 5.73 -11.33
CA ASP A 136 -8.64 6.76 -11.86
C ASP A 136 -9.09 8.16 -11.42
N GLN A 137 -10.41 8.42 -11.40
CA GLN A 137 -10.97 9.66 -10.88
C GLN A 137 -10.73 9.82 -9.36
N ALA A 138 -10.86 8.74 -8.58
CA ALA A 138 -10.57 8.79 -7.15
C ALA A 138 -9.08 9.07 -6.88
N ASN A 139 -8.19 8.43 -7.64
CA ASN A 139 -6.75 8.65 -7.55
C ASN A 139 -6.36 10.07 -7.95
N ALA A 140 -6.97 10.62 -9.01
CA ALA A 140 -6.74 12.00 -9.43
C ALA A 140 -7.18 13.00 -8.35
N LYS A 141 -8.35 12.80 -7.74
CA LYS A 141 -8.82 13.62 -6.62
C LYS A 141 -7.91 13.52 -5.39
N LEU A 142 -7.38 12.33 -5.12
CA LEU A 142 -6.44 12.12 -4.01
C LEU A 142 -5.14 12.90 -4.25
N LEU A 143 -4.60 12.83 -5.47
CA LEU A 143 -3.40 13.56 -5.85
C LEU A 143 -3.60 15.08 -5.71
N GLU A 144 -4.73 15.61 -6.18
CA GLU A 144 -5.07 17.04 -6.04
C GLU A 144 -5.17 17.48 -4.57
N LEU A 145 -5.74 16.64 -3.70
CA LEU A 145 -5.81 16.92 -2.27
C LEU A 145 -4.43 16.92 -1.61
N GLU A 146 -3.56 16.00 -2.00
CA GLU A 146 -2.20 15.93 -1.49
C GLU A 146 -1.37 17.13 -1.91
N GLU A 147 -1.48 17.57 -3.17
CA GLU A 147 -0.86 18.81 -3.65
C GLU A 147 -1.31 20.03 -2.84
N LYS A 148 -2.62 20.17 -2.58
CA LYS A 148 -3.15 21.25 -1.74
C LYS A 148 -2.64 21.18 -0.31
N ARG A 149 -2.48 19.97 0.25
CA ARG A 149 -1.90 19.77 1.59
C ARG A 149 -0.46 20.28 1.63
N LEU A 150 0.34 19.92 0.63
CA LEU A 150 1.73 20.35 0.53
C LEU A 150 1.85 21.88 0.37
N GLN A 151 0.99 22.50 -0.45
CA GLN A 151 0.96 23.97 -0.59
C GLN A 151 0.62 24.69 0.73
N LEU A 152 -0.29 24.12 1.52
CA LEU A 152 -0.62 24.68 2.83
C LEU A 152 0.53 24.53 3.81
N GLU A 153 1.22 23.39 3.78
CA GLU A 153 2.37 23.11 4.62
C GLU A 153 3.55 24.03 4.29
N GLU A 154 3.84 24.23 3.00
CA GLU A 154 4.86 25.19 2.55
C GLU A 154 4.53 26.62 3.00
N LYS A 155 3.28 27.07 2.85
CA LYS A 155 2.85 28.39 3.35
C LYS A 155 2.99 28.51 4.86
N ARG A 156 2.71 27.45 5.62
CA ARG A 156 2.91 27.44 7.08
C ARG A 156 4.39 27.62 7.43
N LEU A 157 5.28 26.89 6.76
CA LEU A 157 6.72 27.00 6.98
C LEU A 157 7.24 28.41 6.66
N GLN A 158 6.80 29.01 5.55
CA GLN A 158 7.17 30.39 5.19
C GLN A 158 6.71 31.42 6.24
N LEU A 159 5.53 31.21 6.84
CA LEU A 159 5.05 32.09 7.90
C LEU A 159 5.87 31.93 9.17
N GLU A 160 6.23 30.69 9.52
CA GLU A 160 7.07 30.42 10.69
C GLU A 160 8.48 30.99 10.51
N GLU A 161 9.11 30.82 9.36
CA GLU A 161 10.42 31.40 9.05
C GLU A 161 10.38 32.94 9.11
N LYS A 162 9.30 33.56 8.61
CA LYS A 162 9.08 35.01 8.74
C LYS A 162 8.89 35.46 10.18
N ARG A 163 8.34 34.59 11.04
CA ARG A 163 8.20 34.86 12.47
C ARG A 163 9.55 34.75 13.15
N GLU A 164 10.28 33.67 12.90
CA GLU A 164 11.60 33.40 13.48
C GLU A 164 12.61 34.49 13.10
N SER A 165 12.65 34.91 11.84
CA SER A 165 13.51 36.02 11.41
C SER A 165 13.17 37.35 12.10
N ARG A 166 11.89 37.63 12.40
CA ARG A 166 11.51 38.81 13.19
C ARG A 166 12.00 38.70 14.63
N GLU A 167 11.85 37.53 15.24
CA GLU A 167 12.29 37.26 16.60
C GLU A 167 13.82 37.33 16.71
N GLU A 168 14.55 36.77 15.73
CA GLU A 168 16.01 36.84 15.66
C GLU A 168 16.49 38.28 15.49
N ASN A 169 15.85 39.06 14.61
CA ASN A 169 16.18 40.47 14.43
C ASN A 169 15.89 41.29 15.69
N GLN A 170 14.81 40.98 16.40
CA GLN A 170 14.50 41.60 17.69
C GLN A 170 15.56 41.24 18.75
N ALA A 171 15.98 39.97 18.83
CA ALA A 171 17.02 39.52 19.75
C ALA A 171 18.38 40.18 19.44
N LYS A 172 18.76 40.28 18.17
CA LYS A 172 19.98 40.99 17.73
C LYS A 172 19.93 42.46 18.13
N ALA A 173 18.81 43.14 17.91
CA ALA A 173 18.64 44.53 18.31
C ALA A 173 18.75 44.72 19.83
N GLN A 174 18.22 43.78 20.62
CA GLN A 174 18.37 43.82 22.08
C GLN A 174 19.81 43.60 22.54
N LEU A 175 20.52 42.65 21.93
CA LEU A 175 21.94 42.42 22.23
C LEU A 175 22.79 43.65 21.90
N GLU A 176 22.55 44.30 20.76
CA GLU A 176 23.23 45.54 20.39
C GLU A 176 22.99 46.64 21.43
N LEU A 177 21.75 46.84 21.87
CA LEU A 177 21.41 47.80 22.92
C LEU A 177 22.15 47.51 24.23
N ILE A 178 22.14 46.26 24.69
CA ILE A 178 22.84 45.83 25.91
C ILE A 178 24.36 46.06 25.76
N SER A 179 24.94 45.73 24.60
CA SER A 179 26.37 45.93 24.35
C SER A 179 26.76 47.41 24.38
N ALA A 180 25.92 48.28 23.83
CA ALA A 180 26.15 49.72 23.80
C ALA A 180 26.06 50.31 25.21
N GLN A 181 25.09 49.86 26.01
CA GLN A 181 24.93 50.29 27.39
C GLN A 181 26.11 49.85 28.26
N THR A 182 26.59 48.62 28.08
CA THR A 182 27.79 48.10 28.77
C THR A 182 29.02 48.94 28.44
N ARG A 183 29.28 49.21 27.16
CA ARG A 183 30.36 50.09 26.72
C ARG A 183 30.26 51.50 27.32
N SER A 184 29.05 52.06 27.38
CA SER A 184 28.83 53.39 27.98
C SER A 184 29.18 53.40 29.47
N VAL A 185 28.80 52.36 30.23
CA VAL A 185 29.14 52.21 31.64
C VAL A 185 30.64 52.08 31.84
N GLU A 186 31.34 51.29 31.01
CA GLU A 186 32.80 51.16 31.05
C GLU A 186 33.51 52.49 30.80
N ILE A 187 33.07 53.26 29.81
CA ILE A 187 33.59 54.60 29.52
C ILE A 187 33.32 55.55 30.70
N GLY A 188 32.13 55.49 31.30
CA GLY A 188 31.81 56.27 32.50
C GLY A 188 32.72 55.94 33.68
N ASN A 189 32.94 54.66 33.94
CA ASN A 189 33.80 54.19 35.02
C ASN A 189 35.26 54.62 34.82
N THR A 190 35.80 54.44 33.60
CA THR A 190 37.18 54.82 33.28
C THR A 190 37.41 56.34 33.36
N THR A 191 36.47 57.14 32.88
CA THR A 191 36.55 58.61 32.98
C THR A 191 36.52 59.09 34.43
N GLN A 192 35.65 58.53 35.28
CA GLN A 192 35.67 58.84 36.72
C GLN A 192 37.02 58.51 37.38
N LEU A 193 37.59 57.34 37.05
CA LEU A 193 38.86 56.91 37.61
C LEU A 193 40.03 57.81 37.17
N LEU A 194 40.00 58.33 35.93
CA LEU A 194 40.97 59.31 35.44
C LEU A 194 40.81 60.68 36.11
N LEU A 195 39.57 61.14 36.36
CA LEU A 195 39.32 62.39 37.07
C LEU A 195 39.83 62.34 38.51
N GLN A 196 39.57 61.25 39.23
CA GLN A 196 40.10 61.05 40.60
C GLN A 196 41.63 61.13 40.64
N LYS A 197 42.32 60.58 39.64
CA LYS A 197 43.79 60.63 39.54
C LYS A 197 44.36 62.02 39.22
N LYS A 198 43.55 62.93 38.66
CA LYS A 198 43.98 64.29 38.26
C LYS A 198 43.79 65.34 39.36
N CYS A 199 43.03 65.01 40.39
CA CYS A 199 42.74 65.90 41.53
C CYS A 199 43.72 65.73 42.72
N ILE A 200 44.85 65.04 42.50
CA ILE A 200 45.97 64.87 43.44
C ILE A 200 47.21 65.47 42.79
#